data_AF-A0A9D5BX61-F1
#
_entry.id   AF-A0A9D5BX61-F1
#
_cell.length_a   1.000
_cell.length_b   1.000
_cell.length_c   1.000
_cell.angle_alpha   90.00
_cell.angle_beta   90.00
_cell.angle_gamma   90.00
#
_symmetry.space_group_name_H-M   'P 1'
#
loop_
_entity.id
_entity.type
_entity.pdbx_description
1 polymer ?
#
loop_
_entity_poly.entity_id
_entity_poly.type
_entity_poly.pdbx_seq_one_letter_code
_entity_poly.pdbx_strand_id
1 'polypeptide(L)'
;MLMEEARRLGVQADEEGVHVYLQQPNVRIRPNSRFLTPTVLGVQQANKAVEGSEMWRACDRELEMDSMLRDKSIDSSGSRSEKCHSRHRKKTEI
;
A
#
# COMPACT_ATOMS: atom_id res chain seq x y z
N MET A 1 -6.82 30.29 17.47
CA MET A 1 -7.26 29.95 18.84
C MET A 1 -6.12 29.43 19.72
N LEU A 2 -5.40 28.33 19.43
CA LEU A 2 -4.30 27.88 20.32
C LEU A 2 -3.14 28.88 20.48
N MET A 3 -2.61 29.44 19.38
CA MET A 3 -1.50 30.39 19.45
C MET A 3 -1.89 31.70 20.15
N GLU A 4 -3.15 32.08 20.03
CA GLU A 4 -3.68 33.29 20.63
C GLU A 4 -3.93 33.10 22.14
N GLU A 5 -4.39 31.92 22.53
CA GLU A 5 -4.50 31.50 23.92
C GLU A 5 -3.12 31.41 24.58
N ALA A 6 -2.13 30.81 23.90
CA ALA A 6 -0.74 30.79 24.35
C ALA A 6 -0.16 32.20 24.51
N ARG A 7 -0.45 33.11 23.56
CA ARG A 7 -0.03 34.52 23.66
C ARG A 7 -0.67 35.22 24.86
N ARG A 8 -1.96 34.97 25.11
CA ARG A 8 -2.67 35.53 26.26
C ARG A 8 -2.12 35.00 27.58
N LEU A 9 -1.83 33.70 27.64
CA LEU A 9 -1.15 33.06 28.78
C LEU A 9 0.23 33.66 29.03
N GLY A 10 0.98 34.01 27.98
CA GLY A 10 2.26 34.73 28.10
C GLY A 10 2.10 36.09 28.77
N VAL A 11 1.16 36.91 28.29
CA VAL A 11 0.89 38.23 28.88
C VAL A 11 0.47 38.12 30.35
N GLN A 12 -0.38 37.16 30.69
CA GLN A 12 -0.79 36.93 32.08
C GLN A 12 0.37 36.44 32.95
N ALA A 13 1.24 35.59 32.43
CA ALA A 13 2.42 35.13 33.17
C ALA A 13 3.46 36.23 33.40
N ASP A 14 3.53 37.25 32.54
CA ASP A 14 4.40 38.41 32.76
C ASP A 14 3.89 39.28 33.93
N GLU A 15 2.57 39.32 34.16
CA GLU A 15 1.95 40.10 35.26
C GLU A 15 1.87 39.31 36.57
N GLU A 16 1.41 38.06 36.50
CA GLU A 16 1.06 37.23 37.65
C GLU A 16 2.19 36.21 37.98
N GLY A 17 3.11 35.98 37.05
CA GLY A 17 4.21 35.03 37.19
C GLY A 17 3.86 33.60 36.74
N VAL A 18 4.78 32.66 36.99
CA VAL A 18 4.74 31.29 36.45
C VAL A 18 3.52 30.48 36.91
N HIS A 19 2.85 30.88 37.99
CA HIS A 19 1.72 30.16 38.55
C HIS A 19 0.52 30.04 37.59
N VAL A 20 0.42 30.95 36.62
CA VAL A 20 -0.61 30.93 35.57
C VAL A 20 -0.50 29.67 34.70
N TYR A 21 0.71 29.15 34.46
CA TYR A 21 0.91 27.92 33.70
C TYR A 21 0.57 26.64 34.49
N LEU A 22 0.63 26.73 35.83
CA LEU A 22 0.40 25.61 36.73
C LEU A 22 -1.08 25.44 37.10
N GLN A 23 -1.88 26.49 36.92
CA GLN A 23 -3.33 26.38 37.02
C GLN A 23 -3.84 25.46 35.91
N GLN A 24 -4.12 24.20 36.25
CA GLN A 24 -4.73 23.28 35.30
C GLN A 24 -6.09 23.83 34.89
N PRO A 25 -6.32 24.09 33.59
CA PRO A 25 -7.63 24.51 33.13
C PRO A 25 -8.62 23.38 33.42
N ASN A 26 -9.65 23.68 34.22
CA ASN A 26 -10.69 22.74 34.63
C ASN A 26 -11.70 22.49 33.48
N VAL A 27 -11.18 22.15 32.30
CA VAL A 27 -11.98 21.99 31.10
C VAL A 27 -11.63 20.64 30.49
N ARG A 28 -12.63 19.79 30.28
CA ARG A 28 -12.49 18.59 29.44
C ARG A 28 -12.36 19.05 27.99
N ILE A 29 -11.12 19.29 27.55
CA ILE A 29 -10.82 19.85 26.23
C ILE A 29 -11.05 18.78 25.17
N ARG A 30 -11.95 19.06 24.22
CA ARG A 30 -11.99 18.37 22.92
C ARG A 30 -10.61 18.57 22.28
N PRO A 31 -9.87 17.49 21.95
CA PRO A 31 -8.51 17.63 21.47
C PRO A 31 -8.47 18.57 20.26
N ASN A 32 -7.54 19.51 20.27
CA ASN A 32 -7.48 20.57 19.26
C ASN A 32 -7.33 19.94 17.87
N SER A 33 -8.21 20.33 16.95
CA SER A 33 -8.30 19.78 15.60
C SER A 33 -6.96 19.81 14.86
N ARG A 34 -6.08 20.78 15.13
CA ARG A 34 -4.73 20.85 14.55
C ARG A 34 -3.80 19.72 14.98
N PHE A 35 -4.01 19.11 16.15
CA PHE A 35 -3.28 17.93 16.60
C PHE A 35 -3.97 16.62 16.18
N LEU A 36 -5.30 16.64 16.03
CA LEU A 36 -6.06 15.49 15.55
C LEU A 36 -5.86 15.25 14.05
N THR A 37 -5.85 16.30 13.23
CA THR A 37 -5.73 16.16 11.76
C THR A 37 -4.49 15.39 11.33
N PRO A 38 -3.26 15.69 11.81
CA PRO A 38 -2.06 14.93 11.45
C PRO A 38 -2.15 13.46 11.87
N THR A 39 -2.70 13.20 13.06
CA THR A 39 -2.84 11.83 13.60
C THR A 39 -3.84 11.01 12.79
N VAL A 40 -5.00 11.59 12.48
CA VAL A 40 -6.03 10.96 11.65
C VAL A 40 -5.51 10.71 10.24
N LEU A 41 -4.80 11.68 9.63
CA LEU A 41 -4.18 11.51 8.32
C LEU A 41 -3.12 10.40 8.33
N GLY A 42 -2.30 10.29 9.37
CA GLY A 42 -1.30 9.23 9.51
C GLY A 42 -1.92 7.83 9.54
N VAL A 43 -3.01 7.66 10.28
CA VAL A 43 -3.77 6.40 10.30
C VAL A 43 -4.39 6.09 8.94
N GLN A 44 -4.99 7.08 8.27
CA GLN A 44 -5.57 6.89 6.94
C GLN A 44 -4.51 6.50 5.89
N GLN A 45 -3.32 7.11 5.94
CA GLN A 45 -2.20 6.77 5.06
C GLN A 45 -1.69 5.34 5.32
N ALA A 46 -1.54 4.95 6.58
CA ALA A 46 -1.13 3.60 6.95
C ALA A 46 -2.14 2.55 6.46
N ASN A 47 -3.44 2.79 6.67
CA ASN A 47 -4.49 1.88 6.21
C ASN A 47 -4.50 1.74 4.68
N LYS A 48 -4.37 2.86 3.95
CA LYS A 48 -4.30 2.84 2.49
C LYS A 48 -3.07 2.09 1.96
N ALA A 49 -1.94 2.18 2.65
CA ALA A 49 -0.73 1.45 2.30
C ALA A 49 -0.88 -0.06 2.50
N VAL A 50 -1.57 -0.48 3.58
CA VAL A 50 -1.89 -1.90 3.84
C VAL A 50 -2.82 -2.45 2.75
N GLU A 51 -3.91 -1.76 2.42
CA GLU A 51 -4.84 -2.15 1.35
C GLU A 51 -4.09 -2.32 0.02
N GLY A 52 -3.20 -1.37 -0.31
CA GLY A 52 -2.31 -1.50 -1.47
C GLY A 52 -1.47 -2.77 -1.39
N SER A 53 -0.74 -3.00 -0.30
CA SER A 53 0.13 -4.17 -0.16
C SER A 53 -0.61 -5.51 -0.29
N GLU A 54 -1.84 -5.59 0.22
CA GLU A 54 -2.70 -6.76 0.08
C GLU A 54 -3.17 -6.95 -1.37
N MET A 55 -3.54 -5.87 -2.05
CA MET A 55 -3.88 -5.89 -3.48
C MET A 55 -2.69 -6.31 -4.36
N TRP A 56 -1.48 -5.82 -4.08
CA TRP A 56 -0.27 -6.24 -4.78
C TRP A 56 0.01 -7.74 -4.56
N ARG A 57 -0.19 -8.25 -3.34
CA ARG A 57 -0.06 -9.71 -3.07
C ARG A 57 -1.15 -10.56 -3.73
N ALA A 58 -2.37 -10.05 -3.84
CA ALA A 58 -3.44 -10.72 -4.56
C ALA A 58 -3.12 -10.79 -6.07
N CYS A 59 -2.62 -9.69 -6.63
CA CYS A 59 -2.20 -9.58 -8.03
C CYS A 59 -1.01 -10.51 -8.35
N ASP A 60 0.02 -10.55 -7.51
CA ASP A 60 1.16 -11.47 -7.67
C ASP A 60 0.72 -12.94 -7.73
N ARG A 61 -0.24 -13.32 -6.88
CA ARG A 61 -0.78 -14.68 -6.84
C ARG A 61 -1.59 -15.02 -8.09
N GLU A 62 -2.35 -14.06 -8.64
CA GLU A 62 -3.09 -14.25 -9.89
C GLU A 62 -2.15 -14.42 -11.08
N LEU A 63 -1.09 -13.60 -11.15
CA LEU A 63 -0.03 -13.71 -12.16
C LEU A 63 0.69 -15.06 -12.11
N GLU A 64 0.95 -15.60 -10.92
CA GLU A 64 1.56 -16.92 -10.73
C GLU A 64 0.67 -18.06 -11.23
N MET A 65 -0.65 -17.98 -11.01
CA MET A 65 -1.59 -18.96 -11.56
C MET A 65 -1.68 -18.88 -13.09
N ASP A 66 -1.67 -17.67 -13.64
CA ASP A 66 -1.72 -17.44 -15.08
C ASP A 66 -0.43 -17.89 -15.79
N SER A 67 0.74 -17.72 -15.17
CA SER A 67 2.01 -18.28 -15.67
C SER A 67 2.01 -19.81 -15.63
N MET A 68 1.59 -20.42 -14.51
CA MET A 68 1.49 -21.87 -14.39
C MET A 68 0.51 -22.49 -15.40
N LEU A 69 -0.60 -21.81 -15.70
CA LEU A 69 -1.55 -22.24 -16.74
C LEU A 69 -0.97 -22.10 -18.15
N ARG A 70 -0.25 -21.01 -18.42
CA ARG A 70 0.47 -20.82 -19.70
C ARG A 70 1.56 -21.88 -19.90
N ASP A 71 2.36 -22.16 -18.89
CA ASP A 71 3.43 -23.17 -18.95
C ASP A 71 2.86 -24.58 -19.19
N LYS A 72 1.78 -24.96 -18.48
CA LYS A 72 1.08 -26.24 -18.71
C LYS A 72 0.44 -26.34 -20.11
N SER A 73 0.00 -25.23 -20.68
CA SER A 73 -0.56 -25.22 -22.05
C SER A 73 0.50 -25.45 -23.12
N ILE A 74 1.74 -24.99 -22.88
CA ILE A 74 2.88 -25.17 -23.77
C ILE A 74 3.31 -26.64 -23.80
N ASP A 75 3.42 -27.29 -22.65
CA ASP A 75 3.82 -28.70 -22.56
C ASP A 75 2.79 -29.64 -23.22
N SER A 76 1.52 -29.24 -23.20
CA SER A 76 0.41 -30.01 -23.79
C SER A 76 0.34 -29.89 -25.32
N SER A 77 0.88 -28.81 -25.89
CA SER A 77 0.82 -28.54 -27.35
C SER A 77 2.05 -29.05 -28.11
N GLY A 78 3.12 -29.43 -27.43
CA GLY A 78 4.36 -29.95 -28.03
C GLY A 78 4.33 -31.41 -28.50
N SER A 79 3.25 -32.16 -28.26
CA SER A 79 3.20 -33.62 -28.51
C SER A 79 2.54 -34.06 -29.82
N ARG A 80 2.37 -33.15 -30.80
CA ARG A 80 1.79 -33.45 -32.13
C ARG A 80 2.71 -33.18 -33.32
N SER A 81 3.97 -33.60 -33.25
CA SER A 81 4.83 -33.67 -34.43
C SER A 81 5.56 -35.01 -34.51
N GLU A 82 4.81 -36.07 -34.83
CA GLU A 82 5.38 -37.34 -35.26
C GLU A 82 4.86 -37.73 -36.65
N LYS A 83 5.80 -38.05 -37.55
CA LYS A 83 5.64 -38.61 -38.92
C LYS A 83 5.03 -37.62 -39.95
N CYS A 84 5.55 -37.46 -41.17
CA CYS A 84 6.06 -38.53 -42.04
C CYS A 84 6.70 -37.94 -43.32
N HIS A 85 8.01 -37.68 -43.42
CA HIS A 85 8.63 -37.38 -44.72
C HIS A 85 9.99 -38.06 -44.87
N SER A 86 10.02 -39.18 -45.58
CA SER A 86 11.15 -39.58 -46.45
C SER A 86 10.81 -40.90 -47.17
N ARG A 87 9.90 -40.84 -48.16
CA ARG A 87 9.78 -41.92 -49.14
C ARG A 87 11.00 -41.84 -50.06
N HIS A 88 11.93 -42.75 -49.86
CA HIS A 88 13.13 -42.90 -50.67
C HIS A 88 12.76 -43.17 -52.13
N ARG A 89 13.27 -42.31 -53.01
CA ARG A 89 13.06 -42.31 -54.46
C ARG A 89 13.77 -43.54 -55.05
N LYS A 90 13.02 -44.49 -55.62
CA LYS A 90 13.61 -45.62 -56.36
C LYS A 90 14.32 -45.09 -57.60
N LYS A 91 15.61 -45.39 -57.72
CA LYS A 91 16.43 -45.16 -58.91
C LYS A 91 16.29 -46.41 -59.78
N THR A 92 15.67 -46.27 -60.94
CA THR A 92 15.65 -47.31 -61.98
C THR A 92 16.79 -47.03 -62.94
N GLU A 93 17.74 -47.97 -63.01
CA GLU A 93 18.69 -48.14 -64.11
C GLU A 93 18.01 -48.92 -65.25
N ILE A 94 18.22 -48.50 -66.49
CA ILE A 94 18.88 -49.21 -67.62
C ILE A 94 18.95 -48.23 -68.79
#